data_AF-A0A374ECR9-F1
#
_entry.id   AF-A0A374ECR9-F1
#
_cell.length_a   1.000
_cell.length_b   1.000
_cell.length_c   1.000
_cell.angle_alpha   90.00
_cell.angle_beta   90.00
_cell.angle_gamma   90.00
#
_symmetry.space_group_name_H-M   'P 1'
#
loop_
_entity.id
_entity.type
_entity.pdbx_description
1 polymer ?
#
loop_
_entity_poly.entity_id
_entity_poly.type
_entity_poly.pdbx_seq_one_letter_code
_entity_poly.pdbx_strand_id
1 'polypeptide(L)'
;MGEDNKYFSKLSSGEVVALKAVEITSIPHMSIINSRLEITEAETLQKYKSDINGLLSEIYQVYKNISTSSGVSKELSIELLWLTKEVANQTFNARIRLIVIIRSIDNDNISALKSVDRVKKLICDSLRLQKYEYADYDNDALIKDIAGIKDSSVKAIIKEEKAENLNSPLMPYCYSYDVLPETDSDLSRIVNTLINYPGCALSIQLMPTVYYQNETAEIDNTTQMLETLSKGIMDQGVGNIALH
;
A
#
# COMPACT_ATOMS: atom_id res chain seq x y z
N MET A 1 -13.52 -0.54 33.07
CA MET A 1 -12.46 -0.63 32.05
C MET A 1 -13.15 -0.46 30.71
N GLY A 2 -13.11 0.73 30.13
CA GLY A 2 -14.05 1.19 29.09
C GLY A 2 -13.77 0.61 27.70
N GLU A 3 -14.80 0.61 26.85
CA GLU A 3 -14.80 0.10 25.47
C GLU A 3 -13.67 0.67 24.58
N ASP A 4 -13.10 1.83 24.94
CA ASP A 4 -12.02 2.49 24.19
C ASP A 4 -10.68 1.72 24.19
N ASN A 5 -10.46 0.77 25.10
CA ASN A 5 -9.18 0.04 25.18
C ASN A 5 -8.97 -1.03 24.10
N LYS A 6 -9.97 -1.27 23.22
CA LYS A 6 -9.90 -2.30 22.16
C LYS A 6 -9.17 -1.86 20.89
N TYR A 7 -8.87 -0.57 20.77
CA TYR A 7 -8.28 0.00 19.56
C TYR A 7 -6.80 0.36 19.70
N PHE A 8 -6.23 0.20 20.90
CA PHE A 8 -4.91 0.73 21.22
C PHE A 8 -3.95 -0.33 21.73
N SER A 9 -2.68 -0.17 21.38
CA SER A 9 -1.56 -0.85 22.02
C SER A 9 -0.45 0.15 22.30
N LYS A 10 0.18 0.09 23.48
CA LYS A 10 1.32 0.94 23.81
C LYS A 10 2.62 0.27 23.43
N LEU A 11 3.51 1.03 22.79
CA LEU A 11 4.87 0.61 22.50
C LEU A 11 5.79 0.84 23.70
N SER A 12 6.94 0.17 23.71
CA SER A 12 7.98 0.38 24.73
C SER A 12 8.55 1.81 24.73
N SER A 13 8.43 2.53 23.61
CA SER A 13 8.78 3.94 23.47
C SER A 13 7.82 4.89 24.20
N GLY A 14 6.65 4.42 24.60
CA GLY A 14 5.56 5.24 25.14
C GLY A 14 4.55 5.71 24.09
N GLU A 15 4.83 5.49 22.81
CA GLU A 15 3.92 5.75 21.70
C GLU A 15 2.73 4.79 21.69
N VAL A 16 1.68 5.17 20.97
CA VAL A 16 0.40 4.50 20.92
C VAL A 16 0.11 4.08 19.49
N VAL A 17 -0.17 2.80 19.30
CA VAL A 17 -0.67 2.24 18.05
C VAL A 17 -2.18 2.21 18.10
N ALA A 18 -2.84 2.85 17.13
CA ALA A 18 -4.25 2.69 16.85
C ALA A 18 -4.46 1.75 15.64
N LEU A 19 -5.47 0.88 15.70
CA LEU A 19 -5.79 -0.06 14.63
C LEU A 19 -7.30 -0.13 14.39
N LYS A 20 -7.72 -0.13 13.12
CA LYS A 20 -9.07 -0.53 12.69
C LYS A 20 -8.99 -1.37 11.43
N ALA A 21 -9.96 -2.26 11.25
CA ALA A 21 -10.06 -3.09 10.07
C ALA A 21 -11.48 -3.08 9.47
N VAL A 22 -11.53 -3.32 8.16
CA VAL A 22 -12.76 -3.43 7.35
C VAL A 22 -12.63 -4.66 6.47
N GLU A 23 -13.60 -5.54 6.49
CA GLU A 23 -13.67 -6.69 5.59
C GLU A 23 -14.51 -6.33 4.36
N ILE A 24 -13.96 -6.54 3.16
CA ILE A 24 -14.73 -6.47 1.91
C ILE A 24 -15.45 -7.81 1.76
N THR A 25 -16.77 -7.78 1.87
CA THR A 25 -17.61 -8.99 1.87
C THR A 25 -18.11 -9.35 0.46
N SER A 26 -18.21 -8.35 -0.43
CA SER A 26 -18.62 -8.52 -1.81
C SER A 26 -17.92 -7.53 -2.73
N ILE A 27 -17.50 -8.01 -3.90
CA ILE A 27 -16.97 -7.20 -4.99
C ILE A 27 -18.11 -7.05 -6.02
N PRO A 28 -18.46 -5.82 -6.43
CA PRO A 28 -19.53 -5.59 -7.39
C PRO A 28 -19.22 -6.25 -8.73
N HIS A 29 -20.25 -6.72 -9.42
CA HIS A 29 -20.09 -7.08 -10.83
C HIS A 29 -20.09 -5.81 -11.70
N MET A 30 -19.27 -5.76 -12.75
CA MET A 30 -19.09 -4.55 -13.56
C MET A 30 -20.41 -4.08 -14.23
N SER A 31 -21.31 -5.01 -14.53
CA SER A 31 -22.66 -4.69 -15.04
C SER A 31 -23.54 -3.88 -14.07
N ILE A 32 -23.21 -3.87 -12.77
CA ILE A 32 -23.90 -3.06 -11.75
C ILE A 32 -23.40 -1.61 -11.78
N ILE A 33 -22.13 -1.42 -12.14
CA ILE A 33 -21.46 -0.11 -12.15
C ILE A 33 -21.65 0.59 -13.50
N ASN A 34 -21.72 -0.19 -14.59
CA ASN A 34 -21.81 0.32 -15.95
C ASN A 34 -22.91 -0.43 -16.72
N SER A 35 -23.89 0.33 -17.20
CA SER A 35 -25.10 -0.18 -17.87
C SER A 35 -24.88 -0.60 -19.34
N ARG A 36 -23.64 -0.64 -19.81
CA ARG A 36 -23.30 -1.10 -21.16
C ARG A 36 -23.40 -2.62 -21.26
N LEU A 37 -23.98 -3.09 -22.37
CA LEU A 37 -24.27 -4.51 -22.62
C LEU A 37 -23.01 -5.37 -22.82
N GLU A 38 -21.90 -4.77 -23.25
CA GLU A 38 -20.61 -5.46 -23.42
C GLU A 38 -19.51 -4.60 -22.80
N ILE A 39 -18.85 -5.12 -21.76
CA ILE A 39 -17.68 -4.55 -21.13
C ILE A 39 -16.62 -5.63 -21.12
N THR A 40 -15.45 -5.34 -21.67
CA THR A 40 -14.36 -6.30 -21.71
C THR A 40 -13.73 -6.48 -20.33
N GLU A 41 -13.03 -7.60 -20.14
CA GLU A 41 -12.24 -7.84 -18.93
C GLU A 41 -11.16 -6.77 -18.73
N ALA A 42 -10.54 -6.31 -19.83
CA ALA A 42 -9.51 -5.26 -19.81
C ALA A 42 -10.08 -3.92 -19.31
N GLU A 43 -11.25 -3.50 -19.80
CA GLU A 43 -11.93 -2.29 -19.33
C GLU A 43 -12.36 -2.43 -17.86
N THR A 44 -12.83 -3.61 -17.47
CA THR A 44 -13.19 -3.92 -16.08
C THR A 44 -11.99 -3.75 -15.15
N LEU A 45 -10.85 -4.34 -15.53
CA LEU A 45 -9.59 -4.23 -14.79
C LEU A 45 -9.10 -2.78 -14.72
N GLN A 46 -9.14 -2.05 -15.83
CA GLN A 46 -8.72 -0.65 -15.89
C GLN A 46 -9.59 0.23 -14.97
N LYS A 47 -10.90 -0.02 -14.93
CA LYS A 47 -11.82 0.69 -14.05
C LYS A 47 -11.46 0.46 -12.58
N TYR A 48 -11.28 -0.80 -12.15
CA TYR A 48 -10.87 -1.09 -10.78
C TYR A 48 -9.50 -0.51 -10.42
N LYS A 49 -8.52 -0.55 -11.34
CA LYS A 49 -7.21 0.09 -11.14
C LYS A 49 -7.36 1.61 -10.94
N SER A 50 -8.13 2.27 -11.79
CA SER A 50 -8.39 3.72 -11.70
C SER A 50 -9.06 4.10 -10.38
N ASP A 51 -10.04 3.30 -9.97
CA ASP A 51 -10.80 3.47 -8.73
C ASP A 51 -9.94 3.34 -7.46
N ILE A 52 -9.08 2.33 -7.42
CA ILE A 52 -8.11 2.15 -6.33
C ILE A 52 -7.04 3.25 -6.37
N ASN A 53 -6.55 3.65 -7.55
CA ASN A 53 -5.58 4.74 -7.68
C ASN A 53 -6.15 6.07 -7.16
N GLY A 54 -7.43 6.35 -7.43
CA GLY A 54 -8.15 7.51 -6.89
C GLY A 54 -8.19 7.46 -5.35
N LEU A 55 -8.60 6.32 -4.79
CA LEU A 55 -8.63 6.12 -3.33
C LEU A 55 -7.24 6.32 -2.69
N LEU A 56 -6.20 5.69 -3.24
CA LEU A 56 -4.83 5.82 -2.73
C LEU A 56 -4.33 7.28 -2.81
N SER A 57 -4.70 8.00 -3.87
CA SER A 57 -4.38 9.42 -4.02
C SER A 57 -5.06 10.28 -2.95
N GLU A 58 -6.35 10.06 -2.68
CA GLU A 58 -7.08 10.77 -1.63
C GLU A 58 -6.52 10.47 -0.24
N ILE A 59 -6.19 9.21 0.03
CA ILE A 59 -5.54 8.79 1.27
C ILE A 59 -4.21 9.53 1.45
N TYR A 60 -3.40 9.61 0.38
CA TYR A 60 -2.14 10.33 0.43
C TYR A 60 -2.35 11.83 0.72
N GLN A 61 -3.38 12.47 0.14
CA GLN A 61 -3.70 13.86 0.46
C GLN A 61 -4.11 14.03 1.93
N VAL A 62 -4.92 13.11 2.47
CA VAL A 62 -5.28 13.12 3.90
C VAL A 62 -4.04 12.98 4.77
N TYR A 63 -3.18 12.00 4.46
CA TYR A 63 -1.92 11.80 5.16
C TYR A 63 -1.05 13.06 5.13
N LYS A 64 -0.83 13.65 3.95
CA LYS A 64 -0.03 14.86 3.77
C LYS A 64 -0.58 16.02 4.59
N ASN A 65 -1.89 16.23 4.58
CA ASN A 65 -2.54 17.28 5.36
C ASN A 65 -2.35 17.08 6.86
N ILE A 66 -2.46 15.84 7.36
CA ILE A 66 -2.23 15.53 8.77
C ILE A 66 -0.77 15.81 9.14
N SER A 67 0.19 15.25 8.38
CA SER A 67 1.64 15.41 8.62
C SER A 67 2.09 16.87 8.57
N THR A 68 1.57 17.65 7.62
CA THR A 68 1.90 19.07 7.47
C THR A 68 1.35 19.88 8.65
N SER A 69 0.12 19.59 9.08
CA SER A 69 -0.52 20.29 10.21
C SER A 69 0.17 19.99 11.55
N SER A 70 0.75 18.80 11.72
CA SER A 70 1.53 18.45 12.90
C SER A 70 2.97 18.97 12.90
N GLY A 71 3.49 19.43 11.75
CA GLY A 71 4.90 19.82 11.59
C GLY A 71 5.89 18.66 11.60
N VAL A 72 5.41 17.43 11.73
CA VAL A 72 6.17 16.17 11.70
C VAL A 72 5.42 15.12 10.92
N SER A 73 6.17 14.28 10.21
CA SER A 73 5.64 13.15 9.47
C SER A 73 4.91 12.20 10.43
N LYS A 74 3.67 11.85 10.10
CA LYS A 74 2.92 10.85 10.87
C LYS A 74 3.30 9.45 10.43
N GLU A 75 3.14 8.50 11.33
CA GLU A 75 3.23 7.08 11.03
C GLU A 75 1.82 6.55 10.74
N LEU A 76 1.59 6.25 9.46
CA LEU A 76 0.34 5.68 8.95
C LEU A 76 0.68 4.52 8.04
N SER A 77 -0.10 3.45 8.15
CA SER A 77 0.02 2.29 7.27
C SER A 77 -1.36 1.81 6.86
N ILE A 78 -1.46 1.38 5.61
CA ILE A 78 -2.65 0.76 5.05
C ILE A 78 -2.23 -0.56 4.45
N GLU A 79 -2.99 -1.59 4.77
CA GLU A 79 -2.65 -2.95 4.43
C GLU A 79 -3.88 -3.63 3.83
N LEU A 80 -3.69 -4.33 2.72
CA LEU A 80 -4.67 -5.25 2.17
C LEU A 80 -4.20 -6.67 2.49
N LEU A 81 -4.89 -7.29 3.44
CA LEU A 81 -4.67 -8.66 3.89
C LEU A 81 -5.64 -9.60 3.18
N TRP A 82 -5.09 -10.60 2.49
CA TRP A 82 -5.84 -11.72 1.93
C TRP A 82 -5.65 -12.91 2.87
N LEU A 83 -6.71 -13.32 3.56
CA LEU A 83 -6.68 -14.40 4.54
C LEU A 83 -7.46 -15.61 4.01
N THR A 84 -6.86 -16.80 4.03
CA THR A 84 -7.54 -18.02 3.57
C THR A 84 -8.18 -18.78 4.72
N LYS A 85 -9.46 -19.13 4.55
CA LYS A 85 -10.21 -19.98 5.49
C LYS A 85 -10.66 -21.25 4.77
N GLU A 86 -10.54 -22.38 5.46
CA GLU A 86 -11.01 -23.67 4.96
C GLU A 86 -12.51 -23.61 4.65
N VAL A 87 -12.89 -24.20 3.51
CA VAL A 87 -14.30 -24.33 3.11
C VAL A 87 -14.60 -25.78 2.77
N ALA A 88 -15.78 -26.24 3.18
CA ALA A 88 -16.27 -27.58 2.86
C ALA A 88 -17.25 -27.51 1.67
N ASN A 89 -17.32 -28.60 0.90
CA ASN A 89 -18.31 -28.80 -0.17
C ASN A 89 -18.22 -27.80 -1.33
N GLN A 90 -17.01 -27.32 -1.66
CA GLN A 90 -16.73 -26.50 -2.84
C GLN A 90 -15.58 -27.10 -3.64
N THR A 91 -15.43 -26.73 -4.91
CA THR A 91 -14.33 -27.18 -5.78
C THR A 91 -12.95 -26.75 -5.26
N PHE A 92 -12.90 -25.70 -4.44
CA PHE A 92 -11.70 -25.16 -3.84
C PHE A 92 -11.62 -25.50 -2.34
N ASN A 93 -10.40 -25.61 -1.81
CA ASN A 93 -10.15 -25.99 -0.42
C ASN A 93 -10.23 -24.80 0.55
N ALA A 94 -10.13 -23.57 0.03
CA ALA A 94 -10.14 -22.36 0.83
C ALA A 94 -10.85 -21.19 0.14
N ARG A 95 -11.50 -20.35 0.96
CA ARG A 95 -12.04 -19.05 0.55
C ARG A 95 -11.06 -17.95 0.96
N ILE A 96 -10.82 -17.01 0.06
CA ILE A 96 -10.05 -15.78 0.32
C ILE A 96 -10.99 -14.74 0.93
N ARG A 97 -10.60 -14.17 2.07
CA ARG A 97 -11.22 -13.01 2.72
C ARG A 97 -10.32 -11.80 2.51
N LEU A 98 -10.90 -10.67 2.12
CA LEU A 98 -10.17 -9.43 1.83
C LEU A 98 -10.40 -8.45 2.98
N ILE A 99 -9.33 -8.12 3.71
CA ILE A 99 -9.39 -7.28 4.90
C ILE A 99 -8.48 -6.08 4.68
N VAL A 100 -9.03 -4.88 4.78
CA VAL A 100 -8.26 -3.64 4.80
C VAL A 100 -7.94 -3.30 6.26
N ILE A 101 -6.67 -3.21 6.60
CA ILE A 101 -6.18 -2.86 7.93
C ILE A 101 -5.57 -1.46 7.86
N ILE A 102 -5.99 -0.60 8.78
CA ILE A 102 -5.49 0.76 8.91
C ILE A 102 -4.82 0.89 10.28
N ARG A 103 -3.57 1.33 10.29
CA ARG A 103 -2.76 1.47 11.49
C ARG A 103 -2.14 2.85 11.54
N SER A 104 -2.14 3.48 12.72
CA SER A 104 -1.40 4.71 12.96
C SER A 104 -0.62 4.60 14.26
N ILE A 105 0.58 5.17 14.30
CA ILE A 105 1.39 5.30 15.51
C ILE A 105 1.51 6.79 15.81
N ASP A 106 1.24 7.16 17.06
CA ASP A 106 1.29 8.55 17.51
C ASP A 106 1.64 8.65 19.00
N ASN A 107 1.91 9.86 19.47
CA ASN A 107 2.27 10.10 20.87
C ASN A 107 1.08 10.01 21.84
N ASP A 108 -0.14 10.07 21.34
CA ASP A 108 -1.35 10.02 22.14
C ASP A 108 -2.50 9.27 21.46
N ASN A 109 -3.38 8.68 22.28
CA ASN A 109 -4.51 7.87 21.81
C ASN A 109 -5.46 8.65 20.88
N ILE A 110 -5.69 9.93 21.16
CA ILE A 110 -6.69 10.73 20.44
C ILE A 110 -6.21 11.00 19.01
N SER A 111 -4.94 11.40 18.86
CA SER A 111 -4.33 11.66 17.56
C SER A 111 -4.23 10.39 16.72
N ALA A 112 -3.76 9.29 17.31
CA ALA A 112 -3.65 7.99 16.62
C ALA A 112 -5.03 7.51 16.11
N LEU A 113 -6.06 7.56 16.97
CA LEU A 113 -7.41 7.12 16.59
C LEU A 113 -8.02 8.01 15.52
N LYS A 114 -7.85 9.33 15.64
CA LYS A 114 -8.36 10.30 14.66
C LYS A 114 -7.77 10.08 13.28
N SER A 115 -6.48 9.73 13.19
CA SER A 115 -5.82 9.39 11.93
C SER A 115 -6.43 8.15 11.30
N VAL A 116 -6.58 7.07 12.08
CA VAL A 116 -7.20 5.82 11.62
C VAL A 116 -8.65 6.03 11.20
N ASP A 117 -9.44 6.80 11.95
CA ASP A 117 -10.85 7.06 11.64
C ASP A 117 -11.06 7.88 10.36
N ARG A 118 -10.20 8.87 10.11
CA ARG A 118 -10.24 9.65 8.87
C ARG A 118 -10.01 8.77 7.65
N VAL A 119 -8.98 7.91 7.72
CA VAL A 119 -8.62 7.02 6.62
C VAL A 119 -9.65 5.90 6.44
N LYS A 120 -10.14 5.30 7.55
CA LYS A 120 -11.22 4.31 7.52
C LYS A 120 -12.46 4.88 6.84
N LYS A 121 -12.89 6.09 7.25
CA LYS A 121 -14.05 6.75 6.66
C LYS A 121 -13.89 6.92 5.15
N LEU A 122 -12.72 7.39 4.71
CA LEU A 122 -12.42 7.57 3.29
C LEU A 122 -12.53 6.25 2.50
N ILE A 123 -11.94 5.18 3.03
CA ILE A 123 -12.02 3.83 2.44
C ILE A 123 -13.49 3.36 2.36
N CYS A 124 -14.24 3.46 3.46
CA CYS A 124 -15.64 3.05 3.52
C CYS A 124 -16.55 3.85 2.58
N ASP A 125 -16.30 5.15 2.45
CA ASP A 125 -17.06 6.02 1.53
C ASP A 125 -16.73 5.69 0.06
N SER A 126 -15.45 5.42 -0.25
CA SER A 126 -15.02 5.00 -1.59
C SER A 126 -15.58 3.63 -1.98
N LEU A 127 -15.50 2.63 -1.09
CA LEU A 127 -16.10 1.31 -1.29
C LEU A 127 -17.61 1.41 -1.54
N ARG A 128 -18.32 2.25 -0.77
CA ARG A 128 -19.77 2.47 -0.94
C ARG A 128 -20.09 3.13 -2.27
N LEU A 129 -19.31 4.13 -2.68
CA LEU A 129 -19.47 4.81 -3.97
C LEU A 129 -19.33 3.82 -5.13
N GLN A 130 -18.36 2.92 -5.01
CA GLN A 130 -18.03 1.88 -5.99
C GLN A 130 -18.92 0.62 -5.87
N LYS A 131 -19.93 0.63 -4.98
CA LYS A 131 -20.90 -0.48 -4.78
C LYS A 131 -20.32 -1.77 -4.21
N TYR A 132 -19.17 -1.69 -3.54
CA TYR A 132 -18.67 -2.80 -2.71
C TYR A 132 -19.54 -2.95 -1.46
N GLU A 133 -19.70 -4.19 -1.01
CA GLU A 133 -20.21 -4.48 0.32
C GLU A 133 -19.03 -4.70 1.26
N TYR A 134 -19.16 -4.17 2.47
CA TYR A 134 -18.15 -4.30 3.50
C TYR A 134 -18.78 -4.32 4.88
N ALA A 135 -18.03 -4.84 5.84
CA ALA A 135 -18.37 -4.84 7.25
C ALA A 135 -17.17 -4.37 8.07
N ASP A 136 -17.44 -3.74 9.22
CA ASP A 136 -16.40 -3.50 10.21
C ASP A 136 -15.83 -4.83 10.69
N TYR A 137 -14.50 -4.91 10.77
CA TYR A 137 -13.83 -6.12 11.23
C TYR A 137 -13.25 -5.90 12.63
N ASP A 138 -13.69 -6.72 13.57
CA ASP A 138 -13.31 -6.63 14.98
C ASP A 138 -11.80 -6.90 15.16
N ASN A 139 -11.15 -6.05 15.96
CA ASN A 139 -9.72 -6.11 16.15
C ASN A 139 -9.27 -7.38 16.89
N ASP A 140 -10.03 -7.85 17.89
CA ASP A 140 -9.69 -9.05 18.63
C ASP A 140 -9.83 -10.29 17.72
N ALA A 141 -10.88 -10.31 16.89
CA ALA A 141 -11.08 -11.33 15.88
C ALA A 141 -9.95 -11.33 14.83
N LEU A 142 -9.53 -10.15 14.36
CA LEU A 142 -8.41 -10.00 13.44
C LEU A 142 -7.10 -10.54 14.04
N ILE A 143 -6.77 -10.14 15.26
CA ILE A 143 -5.54 -10.59 15.95
C ILE A 143 -5.55 -12.11 16.09
N LYS A 144 -6.69 -12.69 16.50
CA LYS A 144 -6.85 -14.15 16.60
C LYS A 144 -6.68 -14.84 15.25
N ASP A 145 -7.24 -14.27 14.19
CA ASP A 145 -7.14 -14.81 12.84
C ASP A 145 -5.72 -14.76 12.30
N ILE A 146 -4.98 -13.66 12.54
CA ILE A 146 -3.57 -13.52 12.17
C ILE A 146 -2.72 -14.52 12.96
N ALA A 147 -2.94 -14.64 14.27
CA ALA A 147 -2.23 -15.60 15.11
C ALA A 147 -2.49 -17.08 14.73
N GLY A 148 -3.59 -17.34 14.01
CA GLY A 148 -3.92 -18.67 13.48
C GLY A 148 -3.29 -18.99 12.12
N ILE A 149 -2.56 -18.05 11.49
CA ILE A 149 -1.87 -18.29 10.22
C ILE A 149 -0.70 -19.24 10.46
N LYS A 150 -0.53 -20.24 9.57
CA LYS A 150 0.63 -21.13 9.60
C LYS A 150 1.86 -20.36 9.13
N ASP A 151 2.77 -20.08 10.05
CA ASP A 151 3.98 -19.27 9.86
C ASP A 151 5.24 -20.09 9.55
N SER A 152 5.09 -21.38 9.23
CA SER A 152 6.20 -22.29 8.91
C SER A 152 7.11 -21.81 7.77
N SER A 153 6.62 -20.93 6.91
CA SER A 153 7.42 -20.23 5.90
C SER A 153 6.85 -18.83 5.64
N VAL A 154 7.59 -17.81 6.06
CA VAL A 154 7.29 -16.40 5.76
C VAL A 154 8.26 -15.91 4.69
N LYS A 155 7.72 -15.27 3.64
CA LYS A 155 8.48 -14.63 2.57
C LYS A 155 8.03 -13.18 2.47
N ALA A 156 8.98 -12.26 2.37
CA ALA A 156 8.72 -10.84 2.22
C ALA A 156 9.44 -10.32 0.97
N ILE A 157 8.75 -9.46 0.22
CA ILE A 157 9.32 -8.69 -0.87
C ILE A 157 9.25 -7.24 -0.42
N ILE A 158 10.41 -6.60 -0.31
CA ILE A 158 10.55 -5.23 0.17
C ILE A 158 11.23 -4.45 -0.95
N LYS A 159 10.76 -3.24 -1.21
CA LYS A 159 11.46 -2.32 -2.09
C LYS A 159 12.72 -1.86 -1.37
N GLU A 160 13.88 -2.33 -1.83
CA GLU A 160 15.16 -1.95 -1.25
C GLU A 160 15.69 -0.67 -1.90
N GLU A 161 16.28 0.19 -1.07
CA GLU A 161 17.10 1.31 -1.51
C GLU A 161 18.58 0.90 -1.44
N LYS A 162 19.33 1.18 -2.50
CA LYS A 162 20.75 0.81 -2.63
C LYS A 162 21.56 2.01 -3.06
N ALA A 163 22.76 2.17 -2.51
CA ALA A 163 23.71 3.17 -2.98
C ALA A 163 24.58 2.54 -4.08
N GLU A 164 24.44 3.02 -5.30
CA GLU A 164 25.22 2.62 -6.46
C GLU A 164 26.41 3.56 -6.62
N ASN A 165 27.59 3.01 -6.90
CA ASN A 165 28.77 3.80 -7.26
C ASN A 165 28.79 4.03 -8.77
N LEU A 166 28.62 5.28 -9.19
CA LEU A 166 28.62 5.66 -10.61
C LEU A 166 30.03 5.94 -11.16
N ASN A 167 31.04 6.00 -10.29
CA ASN A 167 32.42 6.38 -10.61
C ASN A 167 32.52 7.71 -11.39
N SER A 168 31.52 8.58 -11.25
CA SER A 168 31.48 9.90 -11.89
C SER A 168 32.06 10.95 -10.95
N PRO A 169 32.98 11.82 -11.42
CA PRO A 169 33.48 12.94 -10.62
C PRO A 169 32.38 13.93 -10.21
N LEU A 170 31.32 14.05 -11.01
CA LEU A 170 30.18 14.94 -10.72
C LEU A 170 29.26 14.32 -9.66
N MET A 171 29.08 12.99 -9.69
CA MET A 171 28.21 12.28 -8.77
C MET A 171 28.76 10.87 -8.51
N PRO A 172 29.62 10.70 -7.48
CA PRO A 172 30.26 9.40 -7.23
C PRO A 172 29.29 8.30 -6.83
N TYR A 173 28.20 8.66 -6.14
CA TYR A 173 27.18 7.72 -5.68
C TYR A 173 25.77 8.20 -6.01
N CYS A 174 24.85 7.27 -6.27
CA CYS A 174 23.43 7.52 -6.47
C CYS A 174 22.61 6.50 -5.69
N TYR A 175 21.48 6.92 -5.11
CA TYR A 175 20.51 5.95 -4.61
C TYR A 175 19.70 5.39 -5.78
N SER A 176 19.60 4.07 -5.83
CA SER A 176 18.74 3.31 -6.72
C SER A 176 17.66 2.61 -5.89
N TYR A 177 16.54 2.32 -6.53
CA TYR A 177 15.46 1.58 -5.91
C TYR A 177 14.89 0.56 -6.88
N ASP A 178 14.41 -0.56 -6.33
CA ASP A 178 13.77 -1.58 -7.15
C ASP A 178 12.48 -1.03 -7.78
N VAL A 179 12.30 -1.32 -9.07
CA VAL A 179 11.09 -1.00 -9.82
C VAL A 179 10.34 -2.29 -10.09
N LEU A 180 9.08 -2.37 -9.66
CA LEU A 180 8.20 -3.45 -10.05
C LEU A 180 7.85 -3.25 -11.54
N PRO A 181 8.06 -4.26 -12.41
CA PRO A 181 7.77 -4.12 -13.83
C PRO A 181 6.28 -3.85 -14.04
N GLU A 182 5.95 -2.92 -14.94
CA GLU A 182 4.55 -2.63 -15.32
C GLU A 182 3.94 -3.75 -16.18
N THR A 183 4.81 -4.56 -16.80
CA THR A 183 4.42 -5.71 -17.64
C THR A 183 4.15 -6.94 -16.77
N ASP A 184 3.10 -7.69 -17.10
CA ASP A 184 2.75 -8.98 -16.49
C ASP A 184 2.13 -8.90 -15.08
N SER A 185 1.13 -8.04 -14.90
CA SER A 185 0.37 -7.88 -13.65
C SER A 185 -0.65 -9.00 -13.38
N ASP A 186 -0.36 -10.25 -13.75
CA ASP A 186 -1.25 -11.38 -13.52
C ASP A 186 -1.08 -11.96 -12.12
N LEU A 187 -2.09 -11.77 -11.26
CA LEU A 187 -2.13 -12.32 -9.90
C LEU A 187 -2.79 -13.71 -9.85
N SER A 188 -3.18 -14.30 -10.98
CA SER A 188 -3.90 -15.59 -11.03
C SER A 188 -3.17 -16.72 -10.34
N ARG A 189 -1.83 -16.78 -10.43
CA ARG A 189 -1.02 -17.80 -9.74
C ARG A 189 -1.11 -17.66 -8.22
N ILE A 190 -1.13 -16.43 -7.71
CA ILE A 190 -1.27 -16.16 -6.28
C ILE A 190 -2.68 -16.57 -5.83
N VAL A 191 -3.71 -16.15 -6.55
CA VAL A 191 -5.10 -16.51 -6.26
C VAL A 191 -5.29 -18.04 -6.27
N ASN A 192 -4.81 -18.72 -7.31
CA ASN A 192 -4.88 -20.18 -7.45
C ASN A 192 -4.15 -20.91 -6.32
N THR A 193 -3.06 -20.33 -5.80
CA THR A 193 -2.38 -20.91 -4.64
C THR A 193 -3.25 -20.73 -3.39
N LEU A 194 -3.72 -19.52 -3.13
CA LEU A 194 -4.48 -19.21 -1.91
C LEU A 194 -5.79 -20.01 -1.80
N ILE A 195 -6.51 -20.25 -2.90
CA ILE A 195 -7.76 -21.05 -2.88
C ILE A 195 -7.52 -22.55 -2.63
N ASN A 196 -6.29 -23.04 -2.77
CA ASN A 196 -5.92 -24.45 -2.56
C ASN A 196 -5.29 -24.71 -1.18
N TYR A 197 -4.78 -23.68 -0.50
CA TYR A 197 -4.08 -23.81 0.77
C TYR A 197 -4.77 -22.99 1.88
N PRO A 198 -5.58 -23.61 2.77
CA PRO A 198 -6.18 -22.92 3.90
C PRO A 198 -5.18 -22.59 5.01
N GLY A 199 -5.41 -21.48 5.71
CA GLY A 199 -4.58 -21.04 6.85
C GLY A 199 -3.29 -20.33 6.43
N CYS A 200 -3.26 -19.75 5.22
CA CYS A 200 -2.18 -18.88 4.76
C CYS A 200 -2.71 -17.45 4.55
N ALA A 201 -1.78 -16.52 4.34
CA ALA A 201 -2.12 -15.14 4.05
C ALA A 201 -1.15 -14.49 3.07
N LEU A 202 -1.64 -13.50 2.34
CA LEU A 202 -0.85 -12.51 1.62
C LEU A 202 -1.15 -11.14 2.23
N SER A 203 -0.12 -10.38 2.55
CA SER A 203 -0.25 -9.00 3.05
C SER A 203 0.45 -8.06 2.09
N ILE A 204 -0.26 -7.00 1.69
CA ILE A 204 0.27 -5.91 0.86
C ILE A 204 0.17 -4.64 1.68
N GLN A 205 1.31 -4.07 2.07
CA GLN A 205 1.37 -2.90 2.94
C GLN A 205 1.89 -1.68 2.19
N LEU A 206 1.20 -0.55 2.38
CA LEU A 206 1.59 0.76 1.87
C LEU A 206 1.76 1.73 3.04
N MET A 207 2.89 2.41 3.05
CA MET A 207 3.24 3.45 4.02
C MET A 207 3.49 4.73 3.24
N PRO A 208 2.58 5.72 3.28
CA PRO A 208 2.78 6.97 2.57
C PRO A 208 3.91 7.78 3.23
N THR A 209 4.66 8.52 2.40
CA THR A 209 5.77 9.38 2.83
C THR A 209 5.61 10.75 2.20
N VAL A 210 5.86 11.80 2.97
CA VAL A 210 5.96 13.18 2.46
C VAL A 210 7.39 13.64 2.67
N TYR A 211 7.97 14.21 1.61
CA TYR A 211 9.29 14.80 1.69
C TYR A 211 9.23 16.19 2.31
N TYR A 212 10.19 16.49 3.16
CA TYR A 212 10.46 17.84 3.67
C TYR A 212 11.03 18.73 2.56
N GLN A 213 11.02 20.05 2.76
CA GLN A 213 11.48 21.01 1.74
C GLN A 213 12.95 20.81 1.36
N ASN A 214 13.80 20.54 2.35
CA ASN A 214 15.20 20.21 2.14
C ASN A 214 15.37 18.91 1.34
N GLU A 215 14.63 17.85 1.70
CA GLU A 215 14.66 16.58 0.97
C GLU A 215 14.21 16.75 -0.48
N THR A 216 13.16 17.55 -0.71
CA THR A 216 12.68 17.87 -2.05
C THR A 216 13.74 18.61 -2.86
N ALA A 217 14.39 19.62 -2.27
CA ALA A 217 15.46 20.37 -2.94
C ALA A 217 16.66 19.47 -3.31
N GLU A 218 17.01 18.51 -2.46
CA GLU A 218 18.07 17.54 -2.75
C GLU A 218 17.67 16.55 -3.86
N ILE A 219 16.41 16.10 -3.89
CA ILE A 219 15.89 15.26 -4.98
C ILE A 219 15.96 16.04 -6.31
N ASP A 220 15.55 17.31 -6.33
CA ASP A 220 15.59 18.14 -7.53
C ASP A 220 17.03 18.35 -8.02
N ASN A 221 17.96 18.66 -7.11
CA ASN A 221 19.38 18.81 -7.42
C ASN A 221 19.98 17.51 -7.98
N THR A 222 19.71 16.39 -7.33
CA THR A 222 20.17 15.05 -7.78
C THR A 222 19.61 14.70 -9.15
N THR A 223 18.33 15.02 -9.40
CA THR A 223 17.68 14.79 -10.69
C THR A 223 18.35 15.58 -11.82
N GLN A 224 18.67 16.86 -11.58
CA GLN A 224 19.39 17.68 -12.56
C GLN A 224 20.81 17.17 -12.85
N MET A 225 21.52 16.69 -11.82
CA MET A 225 22.83 16.06 -12.00
C MET A 225 22.73 14.77 -12.83
N LEU A 226 21.75 13.91 -12.54
CA LEU A 226 21.48 12.69 -13.30
C LEU A 226 21.11 12.99 -14.75
N GLU A 227 20.29 14.02 -15.01
CA GLU A 227 19.99 14.44 -16.39
C GLU A 227 21.24 14.90 -17.14
N THR A 228 22.13 15.63 -16.48
CA THR A 228 23.40 16.10 -17.05
C THR A 228 24.30 14.91 -17.40
N LEU A 229 24.37 13.91 -16.51
CA LEU A 229 25.11 12.68 -16.77
C LEU A 229 24.49 11.86 -17.90
N SER A 230 23.16 11.73 -17.93
CA SER A 230 22.43 10.96 -18.94
C SER A 230 22.51 11.57 -20.34
N LYS A 231 22.43 12.90 -20.46
CA LYS A 231 22.56 13.62 -21.73
C LYS A 231 24.01 13.76 -22.20
N GLY A 232 24.96 13.36 -21.35
CA GLY A 232 26.39 13.62 -21.51
C GLY A 232 26.73 15.08 -21.21
N ILE A 233 27.93 15.33 -20.68
CA ILE A 233 28.49 16.67 -20.68
C ILE A 233 28.78 17.00 -22.15
N MET A 234 28.04 17.92 -22.76
CA MET A 234 28.43 18.52 -24.03
C MET A 234 29.77 19.23 -23.81
N ASP A 235 30.86 18.51 -24.00
CA ASP A 235 32.17 19.11 -24.06
C ASP A 235 32.19 19.96 -25.33
N GLN A 236 32.27 21.28 -25.20
CA GLN A 236 32.43 22.20 -26.34
C GLN A 236 33.84 22.08 -26.96
N GLY A 237 34.36 20.87 -27.14
CA GLY A 237 35.76 20.66 -27.49
C GLY A 237 36.10 19.38 -28.24
N VAL A 238 35.47 18.23 -27.97
CA VAL A 238 35.93 16.95 -28.58
C VAL A 238 34.75 16.04 -28.91
N GLY A 239 34.77 15.51 -30.14
CA GLY A 239 33.65 14.90 -30.85
C GLY A 239 32.95 13.72 -30.19
N ASN A 240 31.70 13.54 -30.64
CA ASN A 240 30.75 12.50 -30.26
C ASN A 240 31.41 11.13 -30.08
N ILE A 241 31.32 10.59 -28.87
CA ILE A 241 31.42 9.15 -28.63
C ILE A 241 30.02 8.69 -28.25
N ALA A 242 29.29 8.15 -29.23
CA ALA A 242 28.06 7.42 -28.96
C ALA A 242 28.42 6.05 -28.36
N LEU A 243 27.92 5.74 -27.17
CA LEU A 243 27.92 4.39 -26.64
C LEU A 243 26.63 3.71 -27.10
N HIS A 244 26.78 2.61 -27.86
CA HIS A 244 25.71 1.70 -28.27
C HIS A 244 25.33 0.75 -27.14
#